data_AF-A0A7C6R701-F1
#
_entry.id   AF-A0A7C6R701-F1
#
_cell.length_a   1.000
_cell.length_b   1.000
_cell.length_c   1.000
_cell.angle_alpha   90.00
_cell.angle_beta   90.00
_cell.angle_gamma   90.00
#
_symmetry.space_group_name_H-M   'P 1'
#
loop_
_entity.id
_entity.type
_entity.pdbx_description
1 polymer ?
#
loop_
_entity_poly.entity_id
_entity_poly.type
_entity_poly.pdbx_seq_one_letter_code
_entity_poly.pdbx_strand_id
1 'polypeptide(L)' 'MSYVNPKLRYHFENLSIDLKNAILERNVYINTLDDLINELRKIAYPDEQQN' A
#
# COMPACT_ATOMS: atom_id res chain seq x y z
N MET A 1 -4.47 -12.43 4.18
CA MET A 1 -5.57 -11.48 3.97
C MET A 1 -5.05 -10.10 4.30
N SER A 2 -4.93 -9.21 3.31
CA SER A 2 -4.56 -7.83 3.55
C SER A 2 -5.70 -7.08 4.21
N TYR A 3 -5.38 -6.22 5.16
CA TYR A 3 -6.33 -5.35 5.85
C TYR A 3 -6.04 -3.90 5.50
N VAL A 4 -7.07 -3.16 5.10
CA VAL A 4 -6.98 -1.72 4.87
C VAL A 4 -8.04 -1.05 5.74
N ASN A 5 -7.60 -0.12 6.57
CA ASN A 5 -8.49 0.64 7.42
C ASN A 5 -9.58 1.32 6.56
N PRO A 6 -10.88 1.16 6.88
CA PRO A 6 -11.96 1.74 6.09
C PRO A 6 -11.87 3.26 5.95
N LYS A 7 -11.21 3.95 6.90
CA LYS A 7 -10.94 5.40 6.81
C LYS A 7 -9.99 5.76 5.66
N LEU A 8 -9.12 4.84 5.25
CA LEU A 8 -8.15 5.02 4.17
C LEU A 8 -8.65 4.44 2.85
N ARG A 9 -9.84 3.82 2.84
CA ARG A 9 -10.43 3.19 1.66
C ARG A 9 -10.59 4.18 0.51
N TYR A 10 -10.94 5.43 0.80
CA TYR A 10 -11.00 6.49 -0.21
C TYR A 10 -9.65 6.66 -0.94
N HIS A 11 -8.54 6.72 -0.21
CA HIS A 11 -7.21 6.82 -0.81
C HIS A 11 -6.85 5.55 -1.58
N PHE A 12 -7.14 4.38 -1.00
CA PHE A 12 -6.87 3.09 -1.63
C PHE A 12 -7.64 2.91 -2.95
N GLU A 13 -8.91 3.31 -3.01
CA GLU A 13 -9.74 3.19 -4.22
C GLU A 13 -9.27 4.12 -5.34
N ASN A 14 -8.69 5.28 -4.99
CA ASN A 14 -8.05 6.22 -5.93
C ASN A 14 -6.74 5.70 -6.54
N LEU A 15 -6.15 4.63 -6.00
CA LEU A 15 -4.95 4.03 -6.59
C LEU A 15 -5.29 3.26 -7.87
N SER A 16 -4.30 3.18 -8.77
CA SER A 16 -4.34 2.31 -9.94
C SER A 16 -4.57 0.84 -9.55
N ILE A 17 -5.21 0.09 -10.44
CA ILE A 17 -5.52 -1.34 -10.24
C ILE A 17 -4.26 -2.15 -9.94
N ASP A 18 -3.16 -1.88 -10.66
CA ASP A 18 -1.85 -2.51 -10.41
C ASP A 18 -1.35 -2.33 -8.98
N LEU A 19 -1.39 -1.09 -8.46
CA LEU A 19 -0.94 -0.80 -7.10
C LEU A 19 -1.83 -1.49 -6.06
N LYS A 20 -3.15 -1.51 -6.28
CA LYS A 20 -4.08 -2.23 -5.40
C LYS A 20 -3.75 -3.72 -5.36
N ASN A 21 -3.56 -4.33 -6.52
CA ASN A 21 -3.21 -5.75 -6.60
C ASN A 21 -1.87 -6.03 -5.93
N ALA A 22 -0.83 -5.25 -6.23
CA ALA A 22 0.49 -5.41 -5.62
C ALA A 22 0.45 -5.27 -4.08
N ILE A 23 -0.38 -4.36 -3.53
CA ILE A 23 -0.59 -4.22 -2.08
C ILE A 23 -1.33 -5.47 -1.53
N LEU A 24 -2.34 -5.96 -2.22
CA LEU A 24 -3.12 -7.13 -1.79
C LEU A 24 -2.30 -8.42 -1.82
N GLU A 25 -1.44 -8.60 -2.82
CA GLU A 25 -0.54 -9.76 -2.93
C GLU A 25 0.46 -9.84 -1.77
N ARG A 26 0.88 -8.69 -1.23
CA ARG A 26 1.86 -8.61 -0.13
C ARG A 26 1.27 -8.87 1.26
N ASN A 27 -0.04 -9.13 1.41
CA ASN A 27 -0.67 -9.45 2.70
C ASN A 27 -0.44 -8.38 3.80
N VAL A 28 -0.53 -7.10 3.44
CA VAL A 28 -0.20 -5.97 4.34
C VAL A 28 -1.35 -5.55 5.26
N TYR A 29 -1.02 -4.89 6.37
CA TYR A 29 -1.97 -4.38 7.37
C TYR A 29 -1.89 -2.86 7.50
N ILE A 30 -2.66 -2.16 6.68
CA ILE A 30 -2.63 -0.70 6.58
C ILE A 30 -3.61 -0.11 7.59
N ASN A 31 -3.09 0.32 8.73
CA ASN A 31 -3.87 0.99 9.78
C ASN A 31 -3.87 2.51 9.67
N THR A 32 -2.78 3.09 9.15
CA THR A 32 -2.55 4.54 9.04
C THR A 32 -2.17 4.93 7.62
N LEU A 33 -2.28 6.22 7.31
CA LEU A 33 -1.90 6.73 6.00
C LEU A 33 -0.40 6.55 5.74
N ASP A 34 0.43 6.64 6.78
CA ASP A 34 1.87 6.43 6.68
C ASP A 34 2.18 4.98 6.25
N ASP A 35 1.47 4.01 6.82
CA ASP A 35 1.55 2.59 6.43
C ASP A 35 1.24 2.40 4.93
N LEU A 36 0.20 3.09 4.44
CA LEU A 36 -0.17 3.07 3.03
C LEU A 36 0.93 3.67 2.14
N ILE A 37 1.48 4.83 2.54
CA ILE A 37 2.54 5.51 1.80
C ILE A 37 3.79 4.63 1.77
N ASN A 38 4.15 4.01 2.89
CA ASN A 38 5.32 3.16 2.98
C ASN A 38 5.17 1.95 2.03
N GLU A 39 4.06 1.21 2.09
CA GLU A 39 3.83 0.08 1.19
C GLU A 39 3.80 0.49 -0.28
N LEU A 40 3.21 1.66 -0.60
CA LEU A 40 3.27 2.22 -1.95
C LEU A 40 4.70 2.52 -2.40
N ARG A 41 5.53 3.10 -1.54
CA ARG A 41 6.95 3.35 -1.85
C ARG A 41 7.72 2.05 -2.07
N LYS A 42 7.46 1.00 -1.30
CA LYS A 42 8.09 -0.33 -1.51
C LYS A 42 7.73 -0.97 -2.85
N ILE A 43 6.58 -0.60 -3.41
CA ILE A 43 6.10 -1.11 -4.70
C ILE A 43 6.62 -0.23 -5.84
N ALA A 44 6.57 1.08 -5.70
CA ALA A 44 6.99 2.04 -6.72
C ALA A 44 8.52 2.20 -6.81
N TYR A 45 9.22 2.05 -5.69
CA TYR A 45 10.66 2.27 -5.54
C TYR A 45 11.31 1.14 -4.72
N PRO A 46 11.33 -0.09 -5.25
CA PRO A 46 11.90 -1.25 -4.55
C PRO A 46 13.40 -1.09 -4.24
N ASP A 47 14.14 -0.28 -5.01
CA ASP A 47 15.58 -0.06 -4.88
C ASP A 47 15.99 0.98 -3.80
N GLU A 48 15.05 1.72 -3.20
CA GLU A 48 15.38 2.74 -2.16
C GLU A 48 15.63 2.16 -0.75
N GLN A 49 15.60 0.83 -0.56
CA GLN A 49 15.81 0.20 0.76
C GLN A 49 17.28 -0.11 1.10
N GLN A 50 18.24 0.35 0.30
CA GLN A 50 19.66 0.15 0.58
C GLN A 50 20.45 1.45 0.44
N ASN A 51 20.43 2.29 1.48
CA ASN A 51 21.56 3.17 1.83
C ASN A 51 21.53 3.56 3.31
#